data_AF-A0A316VV50-F1
#
_entry.id   AF-A0A316VV50-F1
#
_cell.length_a   1.000
_cell.length_b   1.000
_cell.length_c   1.000
_cell.angle_alpha   90.00
_cell.angle_beta   90.00
_cell.angle_gamma   90.00
#
_symmetry.space_group_name_H-M   'P 1'
#
loop_
_entity.id
_entity.type
_entity.pdbx_description
1 polymer ?
#
loop_
_entity_poly.entity_id
_entity_poly.type
_entity_poly.pdbx_seq_one_letter_code
_entity_poly.pdbx_strand_id
1 'polypeptide(L)'
;MPGITRPALSLAASKARSKPAKTVSANENLDWHPTSWRSKHLDQDIVYPDEGKLYQALSKISRLPGLVTPAEIERAREDYARGARGEAFFIQGGDCAEAFDECNEEHISAQLRVLLQMSLVIFLGAKVPIVRVGRIAGQYAKPRSKLMEVVNGREYPSFRGDSVNGVALHDRQPNPERLLAAHFHSSSTLNYLRSLNCEQQIFNAAIGELDFDAESIVDDVLRLNAYKFHARIEDVMLASARQADASDVKSLERLQEAVGSEMLWTSHEALNIPVEEASIRTVLHDSTGDLRHYNTSAHMLWIGERTRQLEGAHVEFMRGIRNPIGCKVGPSMQPAELVELLDKLDPHFEDGRVTLITRLGVDNVERFLPALIDAVQKSGHCPLWLCDPCHGNGKTTSNGVKTRDFADMFGEIEKCISVHGALGNPIGGLHLELTGDKVTECTGGCIPLAEDGLGAAYKTLCDPRLNAEQSLHLALLVSRRLEGDNLHSHLVSTANSAANFVADTPAA
;
A
#
# COMPACT_ATOMS: atom_id res chain seq x y z
N MET A 1 -40.70 37.37 -13.58
CA MET A 1 -40.79 36.41 -12.44
C MET A 1 -42.23 35.92 -12.36
N PRO A 2 -42.53 34.66 -11.97
CA PRO A 2 -41.67 33.53 -11.57
C PRO A 2 -41.63 32.45 -12.70
N GLY A 3 -40.75 31.45 -12.76
CA GLY A 3 -39.96 30.76 -11.75
C GLY A 3 -40.25 29.26 -11.88
N ILE A 4 -39.64 28.59 -12.85
CA ILE A 4 -39.77 27.13 -13.03
C ILE A 4 -38.72 26.47 -12.16
N THR A 5 -39.14 25.98 -11.00
CA THR A 5 -38.36 25.14 -10.09
C THR A 5 -38.32 23.71 -10.63
N ARG A 6 -37.12 23.17 -10.83
CA ARG A 6 -36.90 21.73 -11.03
C ARG A 6 -37.04 21.01 -9.68
N PRO A 7 -37.65 19.81 -9.61
CA PRO A 7 -37.73 19.07 -8.37
C PRO A 7 -36.37 18.46 -8.03
N ALA A 8 -35.90 18.70 -6.80
CA ALA A 8 -34.73 18.06 -6.23
C ALA A 8 -35.03 16.58 -5.97
N LEU A 9 -34.24 15.69 -6.57
CA LEU A 9 -34.17 14.28 -6.20
C LEU A 9 -33.52 14.18 -4.81
N SER A 10 -34.36 13.99 -3.80
CA SER A 10 -33.94 13.62 -2.45
C SER A 10 -33.36 12.21 -2.47
N LEU A 11 -32.03 12.08 -2.47
CA LEU A 11 -31.36 10.85 -2.06
C LEU A 11 -31.61 10.64 -0.56
N ALA A 12 -32.60 9.80 -0.24
CA ALA A 12 -32.77 9.27 1.09
C ALA A 12 -31.62 8.29 1.37
N ALA A 13 -30.52 8.81 1.90
CA ALA A 13 -29.51 8.01 2.56
C ALA A 13 -30.18 7.30 3.74
N SER A 14 -30.30 5.97 3.64
CA SER A 14 -30.64 5.11 4.76
C SER A 14 -29.57 5.32 5.84
N LYS A 15 -29.86 6.17 6.83
CA LYS A 15 -29.09 6.29 8.07
C LYS A 15 -29.31 5.00 8.86
N ALA A 16 -28.51 3.98 8.57
CA ALA A 16 -28.24 2.94 9.54
C ALA A 16 -27.71 3.64 10.79
N ARG A 17 -28.48 3.56 11.89
CA ARG A 17 -28.08 4.12 13.18
C ARG A 17 -26.73 3.53 13.56
N SER A 18 -25.69 4.35 13.56
CA SER A 18 -24.43 4.02 14.21
C SER A 18 -24.75 3.64 15.66
N LYS A 19 -24.25 2.48 16.10
CA LYS A 19 -24.24 2.15 17.52
C LYS A 19 -23.46 3.26 18.24
N PRO A 20 -23.86 3.69 19.44
CA PRO A 20 -23.07 4.64 20.20
C PRO A 20 -21.69 4.02 20.42
N ALA A 21 -20.63 4.77 20.09
CA ALA A 21 -19.27 4.43 20.45
C ALA A 21 -19.27 4.07 21.94
N LYS A 22 -18.70 2.91 22.30
CA LYS A 22 -18.43 2.62 23.71
C LYS A 22 -17.57 3.78 24.22
N THR A 23 -18.10 4.61 25.10
CA THR A 23 -17.31 5.59 25.86
C THR A 23 -16.39 4.80 26.77
N VAL A 24 -15.21 4.48 26.25
CA VAL A 24 -14.09 3.98 27.03
C VAL A 24 -13.58 5.16 27.85
N SER A 25 -13.39 4.94 29.16
CA SER A 25 -12.95 5.99 30.08
C SER A 25 -11.55 6.49 29.71
N ALA A 26 -11.26 7.76 29.97
CA ALA A 26 -9.97 8.42 29.70
C ALA A 26 -8.74 7.81 30.41
N ASN A 27 -8.89 6.69 31.13
CA ASN A 27 -7.85 6.03 31.90
C ASN A 27 -7.17 4.83 31.20
N GLU A 28 -7.63 4.38 30.03
CA GLU A 28 -7.08 3.17 29.39
C GLU A 28 -5.77 3.36 28.62
N ASN A 29 -5.34 4.61 28.38
CA ASN A 29 -4.05 4.91 27.74
C ASN A 29 -2.84 4.92 28.69
N LEU A 30 -3.03 4.63 29.99
CA LEU A 30 -1.92 4.54 30.95
C LEU A 30 -1.12 3.24 30.83
N ASP A 31 -1.63 2.22 30.13
CA ASP A 31 -0.98 0.91 29.97
C ASP A 31 -0.02 0.85 28.77
N TRP A 32 0.01 1.90 27.92
CA TRP A 32 0.92 1.95 26.79
C TRP A 32 1.96 3.07 26.94
N HIS A 33 3.19 2.77 26.55
CA HIS A 33 4.28 3.72 26.40
C HIS A 33 5.12 3.30 25.18
N PRO A 34 5.88 4.21 24.51
CA PRO A 34 6.77 3.84 23.42
C PRO A 34 7.74 2.69 23.71
N THR A 35 8.01 2.38 24.99
CA THR A 35 8.91 1.29 25.44
C THR A 35 8.17 0.04 25.94
N SER A 36 6.84 0.02 25.94
CA SER A 36 6.02 -1.08 26.46
C SER A 36 6.30 -2.42 25.77
N TRP A 37 6.60 -2.38 24.47
CA TRP A 37 6.99 -3.52 23.64
C TRP A 37 8.19 -4.31 24.20
N ARG A 38 9.09 -3.66 24.95
CA ARG A 38 10.30 -4.30 25.52
C ARG A 38 9.98 -5.40 26.53
N SER A 39 8.75 -5.41 27.05
CA SER A 39 8.25 -6.45 27.97
C SER A 39 7.63 -7.66 27.23
N LYS A 40 7.46 -7.58 25.91
CA LYS A 40 6.82 -8.59 25.07
C LYS A 40 7.86 -9.41 24.32
N HIS A 41 7.44 -10.56 23.80
CA HIS A 41 8.29 -11.37 22.93
C HIS A 41 8.48 -10.69 21.57
N LEU A 42 9.73 -10.54 21.12
CA LEU A 42 10.07 -9.95 19.83
C LEU A 42 10.44 -11.06 18.83
N ASP A 43 9.49 -11.39 17.96
CA ASP A 43 9.75 -12.27 16.82
C ASP A 43 10.63 -11.57 15.79
N GLN A 44 11.47 -12.34 15.09
CA GLN A 44 12.44 -11.78 14.13
C GLN A 44 13.39 -10.75 14.77
N ASP A 45 13.79 -10.92 16.02
CA ASP A 45 14.75 -10.01 16.67
C ASP A 45 16.08 -9.93 15.91
N ILE A 46 16.74 -8.76 15.94
CA ILE A 46 18.04 -8.50 15.31
C ILE A 46 19.07 -8.33 16.43
N VAL A 47 19.86 -9.38 16.63
CA VAL A 47 20.93 -9.37 17.64
C VAL A 47 22.16 -8.67 17.07
N TYR A 48 22.48 -7.50 17.62
CA TYR A 48 23.70 -6.76 17.30
C TYR A 48 24.84 -7.18 18.24
N PRO A 49 26.05 -7.49 17.74
CA PRO A 49 27.16 -7.92 18.60
C PRO A 49 27.66 -6.87 19.60
N ASP A 50 27.47 -5.58 19.29
CA ASP A 50 27.92 -4.45 20.11
C ASP A 50 26.71 -3.59 20.53
N GLU A 51 26.17 -3.88 21.71
CA GLU A 51 25.04 -3.15 22.29
C GLU A 51 25.37 -1.68 22.57
N GLY A 52 26.63 -1.36 22.87
CA GLY A 52 27.09 0.01 23.09
C GLY A 52 26.99 0.85 21.82
N LYS A 53 27.44 0.30 20.69
CA LYS A 53 27.27 0.93 19.37
C LYS A 53 25.80 1.00 18.96
N LEU A 54 25.00 -0.02 19.26
CA LEU A 54 23.55 0.03 19.04
C LEU A 54 22.91 1.19 19.78
N TYR A 55 23.17 1.32 21.09
CA TYR A 55 22.68 2.43 21.89
C TYR A 55 23.12 3.80 21.34
N GLN A 56 24.37 3.94 20.91
CA GLN A 56 24.88 5.18 20.30
C GLN A 56 24.14 5.51 18.99
N ALA A 57 23.93 4.53 18.12
CA ALA A 57 23.20 4.72 16.85
C ALA A 57 21.74 5.13 17.11
N LEU A 58 21.03 4.41 17.98
CA LEU A 58 19.64 4.69 18.33
C LEU A 58 19.48 6.06 19.02
N SER A 59 20.39 6.41 19.95
CA SER A 59 20.38 7.72 20.61
C SER A 59 20.67 8.86 19.63
N LYS A 60 21.37 8.61 18.52
CA LYS A 60 21.56 9.62 17.48
C LYS A 60 20.30 9.78 16.65
N ILE A 61 19.68 8.68 16.20
CA ILE A 61 18.41 8.70 15.46
C ILE A 61 17.31 9.41 16.26
N SER A 62 17.24 9.19 17.57
CA SER A 62 16.23 9.83 18.43
C SER A 62 16.36 11.34 18.57
N ARG A 63 17.50 11.91 18.19
CA ARG A 63 17.76 13.37 18.24
C ARG A 63 17.68 14.04 16.87
N LEU A 64 17.71 13.28 15.78
CA LEU A 64 17.58 13.82 14.42
C LEU A 64 16.13 14.29 14.17
N PRO A 65 15.89 15.19 13.21
CA PRO A 65 14.53 15.46 12.75
C PRO A 65 13.81 14.17 12.31
N GLY A 66 12.49 14.12 12.46
CA GLY A 66 11.69 13.05 11.89
C GLY A 66 11.76 13.08 10.36
N LEU A 67 11.66 11.93 9.69
CA LEU A 67 11.59 11.86 8.23
C LEU A 67 10.25 12.44 7.73
N VAL A 68 9.19 12.22 8.50
CA VAL A 68 7.86 12.80 8.26
C VAL A 68 7.38 13.58 9.49
N THR A 69 6.41 14.46 9.30
CA THR A 69 5.86 15.29 10.36
C THR A 69 4.56 14.71 10.91
N PRO A 70 4.21 14.97 12.19
CA PRO A 70 2.91 14.63 12.75
C PRO A 70 1.71 15.13 11.91
N ALA A 71 1.82 16.34 11.33
CA ALA A 71 0.78 16.90 10.48
C ALA A 71 0.59 16.13 9.17
N GLU A 72 1.67 15.63 8.57
CA GLU A 72 1.60 14.75 7.40
C GLU A 72 0.94 13.41 7.75
N ILE A 73 1.26 12.85 8.92
CA ILE A 73 0.64 11.62 9.40
C ILE A 73 -0.86 11.81 9.60
N GLU A 74 -1.33 12.91 10.20
CA GLU A 74 -2.76 13.16 10.35
C GLU A 74 -3.49 13.29 9.00
N ARG A 75 -2.87 13.94 8.00
CA ARG A 75 -3.43 13.97 6.63
C ARG A 75 -3.49 12.56 6.01
N ALA A 76 -2.45 11.75 6.18
CA ALA A 76 -2.49 10.36 5.75
C ALA A 76 -3.65 9.61 6.40
N ARG A 77 -3.90 9.81 7.70
CA ARG A 77 -5.02 9.15 8.40
C ARG A 77 -6.38 9.49 7.80
N GLU A 78 -6.58 10.74 7.37
CA GLU A 78 -7.80 11.15 6.65
C GLU A 78 -7.95 10.39 5.33
N ASP A 79 -6.87 10.24 4.56
CA ASP A 79 -6.87 9.47 3.31
C ASP A 79 -7.18 7.98 3.55
N TYR A 80 -6.59 7.38 4.57
CA TYR A 80 -6.84 5.97 4.94
C TYR A 80 -8.30 5.76 5.40
N ALA A 81 -8.87 6.72 6.12
CA ALA A 81 -10.28 6.70 6.49
C ALA A 81 -11.20 6.78 5.26
N ARG A 82 -10.86 7.63 4.26
CA ARG A 82 -11.58 7.67 2.98
C ARG A 82 -11.49 6.33 2.25
N GLY A 83 -10.31 5.72 2.21
CA GLY A 83 -10.11 4.40 1.59
C GLY A 83 -10.95 3.31 2.25
N ALA A 84 -10.99 3.26 3.58
CA ALA A 84 -11.81 2.29 4.32
C ALA A 84 -13.31 2.42 4.01
N ARG A 85 -13.79 3.63 3.74
CA ARG A 85 -15.17 3.90 3.32
C ARG A 85 -15.44 3.70 1.82
N GLY A 86 -14.43 3.30 1.04
CA GLY A 86 -14.54 3.15 -0.42
C GLY A 86 -14.59 4.48 -1.18
N GLU A 87 -14.16 5.58 -0.55
CA GLU A 87 -14.12 6.93 -1.13
C GLU A 87 -12.79 7.22 -1.85
N ALA A 88 -11.82 6.30 -1.75
CA ALA A 88 -10.53 6.37 -2.42
C ALA A 88 -9.98 4.95 -2.68
N PHE A 89 -9.11 4.81 -3.70
CA PHE A 89 -8.44 3.55 -4.01
C PHE A 89 -6.93 3.69 -3.83
N PHE A 90 -6.30 2.74 -3.16
CA PHE A 90 -4.90 2.80 -2.78
C PHE A 90 -4.01 2.02 -3.74
N ILE A 91 -2.87 2.61 -4.08
CA ILE A 91 -1.75 1.89 -4.69
C ILE A 91 -0.57 2.04 -3.74
N GLN A 92 -0.30 0.99 -2.98
CA GLN A 92 0.90 0.87 -2.17
C GLN A 92 1.94 0.06 -2.94
N GLY A 93 3.06 0.64 -3.34
CA GLY A 93 4.03 -0.05 -4.21
C GLY A 93 5.45 0.48 -4.07
N GLY A 94 6.43 -0.37 -4.36
CA GLY A 94 7.83 -0.10 -4.07
C GLY A 94 8.65 -1.36 -4.15
N ASP A 95 9.93 -1.24 -3.85
CA ASP A 95 10.81 -2.40 -3.81
C ASP A 95 10.37 -3.44 -2.81
N CYS A 96 10.89 -4.65 -3.02
CA CYS A 96 10.86 -5.65 -1.97
C CYS A 96 11.67 -5.10 -0.79
N ALA A 97 12.98 -4.98 -0.93
CA ALA A 97 13.87 -4.30 0.02
C ALA A 97 14.64 -3.22 -0.74
N GLU A 98 14.68 -2.00 -0.21
CA GLU A 98 15.57 -0.96 -0.74
C GLU A 98 17.04 -1.36 -0.47
N ALA A 99 17.92 -1.06 -1.43
CA ALA A 99 19.37 -1.15 -1.26
C ALA A 99 20.00 0.25 -1.17
N PHE A 100 21.08 0.39 -0.42
CA PHE A 100 21.78 1.68 -0.30
C PHE A 100 22.34 2.17 -1.65
N ASP A 101 22.76 1.24 -2.51
CA ASP A 101 23.27 1.54 -3.86
C ASP A 101 22.16 1.99 -4.83
N GLU A 102 20.90 1.67 -4.52
CA GLU A 102 19.71 2.07 -5.29
C GLU A 102 19.17 3.45 -4.86
N CYS A 103 19.77 4.09 -3.84
CA CYS A 103 19.48 5.47 -3.45
C CYS A 103 20.10 6.47 -4.44
N ASN A 104 19.57 6.52 -5.66
CA ASN A 104 20.00 7.41 -6.74
C ASN A 104 18.80 7.99 -7.50
N GLU A 105 19.02 9.09 -8.22
CA GLU A 105 17.97 9.85 -8.91
C GLU A 105 17.21 9.02 -9.95
N GLU A 106 17.91 8.19 -10.72
CA GLU A 106 17.32 7.37 -11.79
C GLU A 106 16.33 6.37 -11.23
N HIS A 107 16.76 5.58 -10.23
CA HIS A 107 15.93 4.54 -9.61
C HIS A 107 14.72 5.15 -8.87
N ILE A 108 14.93 6.21 -8.07
CA ILE A 108 13.84 6.85 -7.33
C ILE A 108 12.82 7.48 -8.29
N SER A 109 13.29 8.11 -9.38
CA SER A 109 12.41 8.68 -10.41
C SER A 109 11.63 7.61 -11.15
N ALA A 110 12.27 6.49 -11.51
CA ALA A 110 11.62 5.37 -12.17
C ALA A 110 10.52 4.76 -11.28
N GLN A 111 10.79 4.64 -9.97
CA GLN A 111 9.82 4.16 -8.99
C GLN A 111 8.59 5.06 -8.87
N LEU A 112 8.80 6.38 -8.79
CA LEU A 112 7.71 7.34 -8.75
C LEU A 112 6.92 7.31 -10.07
N ARG A 113 7.61 7.27 -11.21
CA ARG A 113 7.02 7.23 -12.55
C ARG A 113 6.03 6.08 -12.70
N VAL A 114 6.43 4.86 -12.36
CA VAL A 114 5.55 3.68 -12.50
C VAL A 114 4.33 3.78 -11.58
N LEU A 115 4.48 4.27 -10.33
CA LEU A 115 3.35 4.49 -9.43
C LEU A 115 2.35 5.52 -9.98
N LEU A 116 2.86 6.61 -10.58
CA LEU A 116 2.04 7.64 -11.22
C LEU A 116 1.27 7.09 -12.43
N GLN A 117 1.96 6.37 -13.31
CA GLN A 117 1.36 5.75 -14.49
C GLN A 117 0.26 4.77 -14.11
N MET A 118 0.51 3.89 -13.13
CA MET A 118 -0.51 2.98 -12.61
C MET A 118 -1.71 3.72 -12.03
N SER A 119 -1.48 4.82 -11.30
CA SER A 119 -2.55 5.63 -10.69
C SER A 119 -3.47 6.20 -11.76
N LEU A 120 -2.89 6.76 -12.83
CA LEU A 120 -3.64 7.30 -13.96
C LEU A 120 -4.49 6.23 -14.64
N VAL A 121 -3.94 5.04 -14.88
CA VAL A 121 -4.68 3.94 -15.51
C VAL A 121 -5.83 3.46 -14.62
N ILE A 122 -5.55 3.20 -13.35
CA ILE A 122 -6.55 2.65 -12.41
C ILE A 122 -7.67 3.65 -12.17
N PHE A 123 -7.36 4.94 -12.08
CA PHE A 123 -8.37 6.00 -11.92
C PHE A 123 -9.49 5.92 -12.98
N LEU A 124 -9.14 5.62 -14.24
CA LEU A 124 -10.12 5.56 -15.34
C LEU A 124 -11.23 4.52 -15.09
N GLY A 125 -10.89 3.40 -14.43
CA GLY A 125 -11.83 2.33 -14.10
C GLY A 125 -12.45 2.49 -12.72
N ALA A 126 -11.65 2.90 -11.72
CA ALA A 126 -12.06 3.03 -10.33
C ALA A 126 -13.06 4.19 -10.12
N LYS A 127 -12.88 5.31 -10.83
CA LYS A 127 -13.69 6.54 -10.72
C LYS A 127 -13.76 7.13 -9.30
N VAL A 128 -12.77 6.83 -8.48
CA VAL A 128 -12.52 7.42 -7.16
C VAL A 128 -11.06 7.92 -7.11
N PRO A 129 -10.74 8.92 -6.26
CA PRO A 129 -9.37 9.41 -6.11
C PRO A 129 -8.38 8.28 -5.78
N ILE A 130 -7.18 8.35 -6.36
CA ILE A 130 -6.11 7.38 -6.10
C ILE A 130 -5.16 7.92 -5.02
N VAL A 131 -4.95 7.14 -3.95
CA VAL A 131 -3.97 7.43 -2.91
C VAL A 131 -2.72 6.61 -3.17
N ARG A 132 -1.58 7.29 -3.29
CA ARG A 132 -0.27 6.69 -3.61
C ARG A 132 0.54 6.52 -2.35
N VAL A 133 1.04 5.30 -2.12
CA VAL A 133 1.88 4.98 -0.96
C VAL A 133 3.14 4.25 -1.44
N GLY A 134 4.30 4.86 -1.30
CA GLY A 134 5.57 4.24 -1.64
C GLY A 134 6.02 3.26 -0.56
N ARG A 135 6.52 2.08 -0.96
CA ARG A 135 7.42 1.27 -0.10
C ARG A 135 8.83 1.78 -0.32
N ILE A 136 9.13 2.94 0.25
CA ILE A 136 10.29 3.76 -0.09
C ILE A 136 10.70 4.63 1.11
N ALA A 137 11.98 4.99 1.17
CA ALA A 137 12.56 5.79 2.24
C ALA A 137 12.45 5.14 3.63
N GLY A 138 12.62 3.81 3.72
CA GLY A 138 12.64 3.11 5.01
C GLY A 138 12.61 1.59 4.94
N GLN A 139 12.37 0.99 3.77
CA GLN A 139 12.16 -0.45 3.56
C GLN A 139 13.48 -1.25 3.48
N TYR A 140 14.41 -0.96 4.39
CA TYR A 140 15.76 -1.54 4.44
C TYR A 140 15.91 -2.76 5.36
N ALA A 141 14.81 -3.30 5.89
CA ALA A 141 14.81 -4.45 6.79
C ALA A 141 13.87 -5.54 6.29
N LYS A 142 14.27 -6.81 6.45
CA LYS A 142 13.51 -7.97 5.97
C LYS A 142 13.46 -9.13 6.96
N PRO A 143 12.27 -9.70 7.21
CA PRO A 143 12.16 -10.93 7.98
C PRO A 143 12.68 -12.11 7.14
N ARG A 144 13.16 -13.16 7.80
CA ARG A 144 13.69 -14.36 7.15
C ARG A 144 13.07 -15.61 7.74
N SER A 145 12.74 -16.56 6.87
CA SER A 145 12.26 -17.89 7.30
C SER A 145 13.33 -18.67 8.08
N LYS A 146 14.62 -18.41 7.81
CA LYS A 146 15.76 -18.94 8.57
C LYS A 146 16.68 -17.78 8.90
N LEU A 147 17.12 -17.67 10.16
CA LEU A 147 18.04 -16.62 10.60
C LEU A 147 19.48 -16.83 10.11
N MET A 148 19.83 -18.09 9.82
CA MET A 148 21.13 -18.50 9.30
C MET A 148 20.96 -19.14 7.92
N GLU A 149 21.97 -18.96 7.05
CA GLU A 149 22.09 -19.64 5.77
C GLU A 149 23.45 -20.33 5.65
N VAL A 150 23.48 -21.44 4.90
CA VAL A 150 24.69 -22.23 4.67
C VAL A 150 25.18 -21.96 3.27
N VAL A 151 26.40 -21.44 3.15
CA VAL A 151 27.06 -21.15 1.88
C VAL A 151 28.40 -21.89 1.86
N ASN A 152 28.58 -22.78 0.88
CA ASN A 152 29.77 -23.63 0.76
C ASN A 152 30.11 -24.41 2.05
N GLY A 153 29.08 -24.92 2.74
CA GLY A 153 29.23 -25.70 3.98
C GLY A 153 29.51 -24.87 5.25
N ARG A 154 29.59 -23.53 5.15
CA ARG A 154 29.76 -22.64 6.30
C ARG A 154 28.48 -21.86 6.58
N GLU A 155 28.18 -21.68 7.85
CA GLU A 155 27.00 -20.96 8.32
C GLU A 155 27.27 -19.45 8.44
N TYR A 156 26.33 -18.65 7.95
CA TYR A 156 26.34 -17.19 8.00
C TYR A 156 24.97 -16.67 8.43
N PRO A 157 24.88 -15.52 9.12
CA PRO A 157 23.60 -14.84 9.25
C PRO A 157 22.99 -14.59 7.87
N SER A 158 21.70 -14.87 7.74
CA SER A 158 20.95 -14.53 6.54
C SER A 158 20.99 -13.02 6.29
N PHE A 159 20.95 -12.60 5.03
CA PHE A 159 20.79 -11.19 4.67
C PHE A 159 19.41 -10.72 5.12
N ARG A 160 19.36 -9.63 5.88
CA ARG A 160 18.12 -9.10 6.50
C ARG A 160 17.82 -7.68 6.07
N GLY A 161 18.35 -7.27 4.92
CA GLY A 161 18.25 -5.91 4.40
C GLY A 161 19.39 -5.03 4.86
N ASP A 162 19.65 -3.98 4.09
CA ASP A 162 20.85 -3.15 4.24
C ASP A 162 20.93 -2.37 5.55
N SER A 163 19.80 -2.14 6.25
CA SER A 163 19.84 -1.56 7.59
C SER A 163 20.41 -2.51 8.65
N VAL A 164 20.48 -3.81 8.35
CA VAL A 164 20.97 -4.84 9.27
C VAL A 164 22.39 -5.28 8.90
N ASN A 165 22.56 -5.86 7.71
CA ASN A 165 23.81 -6.46 7.24
C ASN A 165 23.92 -6.38 5.72
N GLY A 166 25.11 -6.64 5.17
CA GLY A 166 25.37 -6.60 3.73
C GLY A 166 25.18 -7.95 3.03
N VAL A 167 25.07 -7.91 1.70
CA VAL A 167 24.92 -9.12 0.87
C VAL A 167 26.18 -9.97 0.86
N ALA A 168 27.36 -9.34 0.86
CA ALA A 168 28.63 -10.05 0.82
C ALA A 168 28.84 -10.90 2.08
N LEU A 169 29.37 -12.13 1.93
CA LEU A 169 29.51 -13.09 3.03
C LEU A 169 30.34 -12.56 4.23
N HIS A 170 31.30 -11.67 3.96
CA HIS A 170 32.13 -11.06 5.01
C HIS A 170 31.41 -9.94 5.77
N ASP A 171 30.28 -9.45 5.26
CA ASP A 171 29.49 -8.34 5.82
C ASP A 171 28.14 -8.83 6.37
N ARG A 172 28.02 -10.13 6.70
CA ARG A 172 26.77 -10.73 7.19
C ARG A 172 26.48 -10.48 8.67
N GLN A 173 27.43 -9.95 9.43
CA GLN A 173 27.17 -9.63 10.84
C GLN A 173 26.30 -8.36 10.94
N PRO A 174 25.23 -8.36 11.76
CA PRO A 174 24.46 -7.15 12.01
C PRO A 174 25.35 -6.00 12.50
N ASN A 175 25.29 -4.85 11.82
CA ASN A 175 26.12 -3.69 12.11
C ASN A 175 25.25 -2.48 12.49
N PRO A 176 25.34 -1.97 13.74
CA PRO A 176 24.54 -0.80 14.15
C PRO A 176 24.79 0.47 13.34
N GLU A 177 25.97 0.64 12.73
CA GLU A 177 26.28 1.81 11.90
C GLU A 177 25.40 1.86 10.64
N ARG A 178 24.92 0.70 10.15
CA ARG A 178 23.97 0.61 9.04
C ARG A 178 22.61 1.22 9.36
N LEU A 179 22.24 1.35 10.64
CA LEU A 179 21.02 2.06 11.04
C LEU A 179 21.10 3.55 10.71
N LEU A 180 22.27 4.16 10.92
CA LEU A 180 22.50 5.57 10.58
C LEU A 180 22.59 5.76 9.07
N ALA A 181 23.20 4.81 8.35
CA ALA A 181 23.19 4.79 6.89
C ALA A 181 21.76 4.72 6.34
N ALA A 182 20.93 3.80 6.86
CA ALA A 182 19.53 3.68 6.47
C ALA A 182 18.76 4.98 6.70
N HIS A 183 18.95 5.65 7.84
CA HIS A 183 18.35 6.97 8.09
C HIS A 183 18.81 8.03 7.07
N PHE A 184 20.11 8.06 6.73
CA PHE A 184 20.65 8.96 5.71
C PHE A 184 20.02 8.70 4.33
N HIS A 185 19.99 7.45 3.87
CA HIS A 185 19.40 7.07 2.58
C HIS A 185 17.89 7.35 2.54
N SER A 186 17.19 7.10 3.64
CA SER A 186 15.76 7.43 3.79
C SER A 186 15.52 8.93 3.68
N SER A 187 16.31 9.74 4.38
CA SER A 187 16.21 11.21 4.33
C SER A 187 16.54 11.76 2.95
N SER A 188 17.58 11.24 2.29
CA SER A 188 17.99 11.67 0.94
C SER A 188 16.91 11.33 -0.10
N THR A 189 16.39 10.11 -0.05
CA THR A 189 15.31 9.64 -0.92
C THR A 189 14.05 10.49 -0.74
N LEU A 190 13.64 10.71 0.51
CA LEU A 190 12.45 11.50 0.79
C LEU A 190 12.61 12.97 0.41
N ASN A 191 13.80 13.55 0.60
CA ASN A 191 14.08 14.91 0.13
C ASN A 191 13.96 15.02 -1.39
N TYR A 192 14.51 14.05 -2.12
CA TYR A 192 14.39 14.01 -3.58
C TYR A 192 12.93 13.84 -4.02
N LEU A 193 12.19 12.88 -3.44
CA LEU A 193 10.75 12.71 -3.69
C LEU A 193 9.92 13.97 -3.42
N ARG A 194 10.25 14.73 -2.37
CA ARG A 194 9.60 16.01 -2.07
C ARG A 194 9.92 17.08 -3.12
N SER A 195 11.17 17.15 -3.61
CA SER A 195 11.51 18.07 -4.72
C SER A 195 10.78 17.71 -6.01
N LEU A 196 10.58 16.41 -6.22
CA LEU A 196 9.88 15.85 -7.36
C LEU A 196 8.36 16.17 -7.32
N ASN A 197 7.71 15.98 -6.18
CA ASN A 197 6.27 16.25 -6.00
C ASN A 197 5.89 17.74 -6.10
N CYS A 198 6.85 18.66 -6.04
CA CYS A 198 6.62 20.09 -6.24
C CYS A 198 6.46 20.49 -7.71
N GLU A 199 6.61 19.56 -8.67
CA GLU A 199 6.66 19.92 -10.09
C GLU A 199 5.64 19.17 -10.97
N GLN A 200 4.87 19.96 -11.73
CA GLN A 200 4.09 19.54 -12.90
C GLN A 200 4.94 18.80 -13.96
N GLN A 201 6.28 18.91 -13.88
CA GLN A 201 7.23 18.23 -14.76
C GLN A 201 7.18 16.71 -14.63
N ILE A 202 6.88 16.13 -13.45
CA ILE A 202 6.82 14.67 -13.29
C ILE A 202 5.50 14.12 -13.80
N PHE A 203 4.42 14.86 -13.59
CA PHE A 203 3.17 14.54 -14.27
C PHE A 203 3.38 14.53 -15.79
N ASN A 204 4.09 15.54 -16.32
CA ASN A 204 4.45 15.61 -17.73
C ASN A 204 5.43 14.50 -18.16
N ALA A 205 6.38 14.09 -17.32
CA ALA A 205 7.35 13.03 -17.63
C ALA A 205 6.74 11.62 -17.53
N ALA A 206 5.91 11.36 -16.53
CA ALA A 206 5.16 10.11 -16.37
C ALA A 206 4.17 9.88 -17.51
N ILE A 207 3.74 10.95 -18.16
CA ILE A 207 2.84 10.92 -19.32
C ILE A 207 3.60 10.97 -20.65
N GLY A 208 4.70 11.71 -20.74
CA GLY A 208 5.48 11.92 -21.97
C GLY A 208 6.32 10.71 -22.39
N GLU A 209 6.72 9.87 -21.43
CA GLU A 209 7.39 8.58 -21.66
C GLU A 209 6.57 7.48 -20.97
N LEU A 210 5.46 7.07 -21.58
CA LEU A 210 4.93 5.75 -21.26
C LEU A 210 5.99 4.74 -21.71
N ASP A 211 6.63 4.07 -20.76
CA ASP A 211 7.63 3.00 -20.96
C ASP A 211 6.99 1.73 -21.58
N PHE A 212 5.91 1.92 -22.34
CA PHE A 212 5.01 0.90 -22.81
C PHE A 212 4.92 0.99 -24.33
N ASP A 213 5.78 0.24 -25.01
CA ASP A 213 5.65 0.05 -26.44
C ASP A 213 4.38 -0.78 -26.72
N ALA A 214 3.29 -0.12 -27.09
CA ALA A 214 2.02 -0.78 -27.38
C ALA A 214 2.17 -1.84 -28.48
N GLU A 215 3.09 -1.66 -29.44
CA GLU A 215 3.34 -2.62 -30.51
C GLU A 215 3.94 -3.93 -29.99
N SER A 216 4.65 -3.88 -28.85
CA SER A 216 5.26 -5.06 -28.23
C SER A 216 4.27 -5.96 -27.49
N ILE A 217 3.04 -5.48 -27.23
CA ILE A 217 2.00 -6.23 -26.52
C ILE A 217 1.44 -7.30 -27.44
N VAL A 218 1.52 -8.56 -27.02
CA VAL A 218 1.02 -9.69 -27.83
C VAL A 218 -0.52 -9.77 -27.83
N ASP A 219 -1.19 -9.32 -26.76
CA ASP A 219 -2.65 -9.36 -26.63
C ASP A 219 -3.33 -8.14 -27.32
N ASP A 220 -4.12 -8.40 -28.37
CA ASP A 220 -4.77 -7.34 -29.16
C ASP A 220 -5.76 -6.47 -28.36
N VAL A 221 -6.43 -7.05 -27.35
CA VAL A 221 -7.41 -6.31 -26.53
C VAL A 221 -6.69 -5.38 -25.56
N LEU A 222 -5.62 -5.86 -24.95
CA LEU A 222 -4.76 -5.07 -24.09
C LEU A 222 -4.04 -3.99 -24.90
N ARG A 223 -3.56 -4.32 -26.10
CA ARG A 223 -2.97 -3.35 -27.04
C ARG A 223 -3.97 -2.24 -27.36
N LEU A 224 -5.22 -2.58 -27.67
CA LEU A 224 -6.26 -1.58 -27.90
C LEU A 224 -6.54 -0.72 -26.65
N ASN A 225 -6.57 -1.31 -25.47
CA ASN A 225 -6.75 -0.57 -24.22
C ASN A 225 -5.56 0.35 -23.91
N ALA A 226 -4.35 -0.09 -24.24
CA ALA A 226 -3.14 0.73 -24.18
C ALA A 226 -3.27 1.95 -25.08
N TYR A 227 -3.65 1.78 -26.34
CA TYR A 227 -3.87 2.93 -27.25
C TYR A 227 -4.97 3.86 -26.74
N LYS A 228 -6.08 3.32 -26.22
CA LYS A 228 -7.14 4.14 -25.62
C LYS A 228 -6.63 4.94 -24.42
N PHE A 229 -5.77 4.33 -23.60
CA PHE A 229 -5.13 5.01 -22.48
C PHE A 229 -4.23 6.14 -22.99
N HIS A 230 -3.34 5.86 -23.94
CA HIS A 230 -2.47 6.87 -24.56
C HIS A 230 -3.28 8.03 -25.13
N ALA A 231 -4.30 7.75 -25.94
CA ALA A 231 -5.16 8.78 -26.52
C ALA A 231 -5.85 9.64 -25.44
N ARG A 232 -6.34 9.00 -24.36
CA ARG A 232 -7.02 9.72 -23.28
C ARG A 232 -6.08 10.59 -22.46
N ILE A 233 -4.83 10.15 -22.29
CA ILE A 233 -3.77 10.92 -21.65
C ILE A 233 -3.30 12.07 -22.56
N GLU A 234 -3.21 11.84 -23.87
CA GLU A 234 -2.86 12.85 -24.87
C GLU A 234 -3.93 13.94 -24.97
N ASP A 235 -5.21 13.57 -25.01
CA ASP A 235 -6.36 14.49 -24.96
C ASP A 235 -6.30 15.40 -23.73
N VAL A 236 -5.98 14.79 -22.59
CA VAL A 236 -5.79 15.43 -21.28
C VAL A 236 -4.61 16.42 -21.30
N MET A 237 -3.48 16.03 -21.89
CA MET A 237 -2.30 16.89 -22.01
C MET A 237 -2.53 18.05 -22.97
N LEU A 238 -3.19 17.80 -24.10
CA LEU A 238 -3.56 18.82 -25.07
C LEU A 238 -4.53 19.85 -24.47
N ALA A 239 -5.50 19.40 -23.66
CA ALA A 239 -6.39 20.28 -22.91
C ALA A 239 -5.63 21.13 -21.86
N SER A 240 -4.54 20.58 -21.30
CA SER A 240 -3.69 21.27 -20.31
C SER A 240 -2.78 22.35 -20.93
N ALA A 241 -2.33 22.12 -22.17
CA ALA A 241 -1.38 22.99 -22.88
C ALA A 241 -2.03 24.17 -23.62
N ARG A 242 -3.32 24.09 -23.93
CA ARG A 242 -4.09 25.21 -24.50
C ARG A 242 -4.52 26.12 -23.35
N GLN A 243 -4.22 27.43 -23.41
CA GLN A 243 -4.78 28.39 -22.45
C GLN A 243 -6.32 28.25 -22.48
N ALA A 244 -6.86 27.74 -21.37
CA ALA A 244 -8.06 26.92 -21.33
C ALA A 244 -9.38 27.66 -21.63
N ASP A 245 -10.30 27.00 -22.33
CA ASP A 245 -11.73 27.31 -22.23
C ASP A 245 -12.35 26.63 -20.98
N ALA A 246 -13.60 26.95 -20.64
CA ALA A 246 -14.27 26.44 -19.43
C ALA A 246 -14.41 24.89 -19.35
N SER A 247 -14.34 24.19 -20.48
CA SER A 247 -14.37 22.72 -20.57
C SER A 247 -12.99 22.08 -20.36
N ASP A 248 -11.92 22.76 -20.77
CA ASP A 248 -10.53 22.34 -20.56
C ASP A 248 -10.13 22.45 -19.07
N VAL A 249 -10.52 23.54 -18.39
CA VAL A 249 -10.30 23.73 -16.94
C VAL A 249 -10.94 22.60 -16.13
N LYS A 250 -12.16 22.20 -16.48
CA LYS A 250 -12.89 21.14 -15.78
C LYS A 250 -12.27 19.75 -16.00
N SER A 251 -11.55 19.55 -17.11
CA SER A 251 -10.84 18.31 -17.41
C SER A 251 -9.52 18.24 -16.65
N LEU A 252 -8.80 19.36 -16.55
CA LEU A 252 -7.62 19.58 -15.70
C LEU A 252 -7.91 19.37 -14.20
N GLU A 253 -8.97 20.00 -13.68
CA GLU A 253 -9.39 19.85 -12.29
C GLU A 253 -9.71 18.39 -11.96
N ARG A 254 -10.42 17.69 -12.88
CA ARG A 254 -10.70 16.25 -12.76
C ARG A 254 -9.46 15.38 -12.78
N LEU A 255 -8.38 15.80 -13.45
CA LEU A 255 -7.11 15.07 -13.46
C LEU A 255 -6.30 15.32 -12.20
N GLN A 256 -6.26 16.55 -11.70
CA GLN A 256 -5.65 16.84 -10.42
C GLN A 256 -6.41 16.10 -9.30
N GLU A 257 -7.73 16.03 -9.40
CA GLU A 257 -8.58 15.21 -8.53
C GLU A 257 -8.35 13.70 -8.74
N ALA A 258 -8.08 13.26 -9.98
CA ALA A 258 -7.78 11.88 -10.35
C ALA A 258 -6.45 11.34 -9.83
N VAL A 259 -5.41 12.15 -10.03
CA VAL A 259 -4.05 11.88 -9.57
C VAL A 259 -4.02 11.89 -8.04
N GLY A 260 -5.00 12.54 -7.40
CA GLY A 260 -5.11 12.62 -5.95
C GLY A 260 -4.06 13.55 -5.36
N SER A 261 -4.13 13.74 -4.02
CA SER A 261 -3.17 14.49 -3.19
C SER A 261 -1.78 14.54 -3.81
N GLU A 262 -1.20 15.75 -3.97
CA GLU A 262 0.18 15.98 -4.44
C GLU A 262 1.24 15.13 -3.70
N MET A 263 0.86 14.52 -2.58
CA MET A 263 1.73 13.80 -1.66
C MET A 263 1.73 12.29 -1.90
N LEU A 264 2.89 11.77 -2.27
CA LEU A 264 3.23 10.35 -2.09
C LEU A 264 3.46 10.09 -0.60
N TRP A 265 2.62 9.25 0.02
CA TRP A 265 2.87 8.76 1.37
C TRP A 265 4.01 7.73 1.34
N THR A 266 4.78 7.61 2.42
CA THR A 266 5.85 6.61 2.56
C THR A 266 5.46 5.52 3.54
N SER A 267 5.97 4.33 3.34
CA SER A 267 5.70 3.18 4.18
C SER A 267 6.81 2.16 4.20
N HIS A 268 6.93 1.43 5.31
CA HIS A 268 7.78 0.24 5.43
C HIS A 268 7.27 -0.72 6.51
N GLU A 269 7.79 -1.94 6.50
CA GLU A 269 7.56 -2.92 7.56
C GLU A 269 8.25 -2.45 8.84
N ALA A 270 7.50 -2.31 9.93
CA ALA A 270 8.04 -1.97 11.25
C ALA A 270 8.78 -3.18 11.87
N LEU A 271 9.84 -3.66 11.23
CA LEU A 271 10.52 -4.88 11.63
C LEU A 271 11.50 -4.65 12.79
N ASN A 272 12.32 -3.61 12.70
CA ASN A 272 13.35 -3.28 13.68
C ASN A 272 12.79 -2.32 14.75
N ILE A 273 12.00 -2.87 15.68
CA ILE A 273 11.30 -2.08 16.70
C ILE A 273 12.20 -1.10 17.50
N PRO A 274 13.46 -1.43 17.87
CA PRO A 274 14.36 -0.44 18.46
C PRO A 274 14.56 0.85 17.64
N VAL A 275 14.65 0.72 16.31
CA VAL A 275 14.79 1.88 15.39
C VAL A 275 13.47 2.65 15.29
N GLU A 276 12.36 1.93 15.26
CA GLU A 276 11.03 2.53 15.23
C GLU A 276 10.74 3.31 16.53
N GLU A 277 11.14 2.77 17.69
CA GLU A 277 11.07 3.45 18.97
C GLU A 277 11.90 4.74 18.96
N ALA A 278 13.14 4.69 18.46
CA ALA A 278 13.98 5.87 18.33
C ALA A 278 13.38 6.94 17.40
N SER A 279 12.48 6.53 16.49
CA SER A 279 11.82 7.43 15.53
C SER A 279 10.51 8.05 16.06
N ILE A 280 10.12 7.76 17.32
CA ILE A 280 8.95 8.35 17.96
C ILE A 280 9.15 9.84 18.25
N ARG A 281 8.14 10.66 17.93
CA ARG A 281 8.01 12.05 18.38
C ARG A 281 6.70 12.19 19.16
N THR A 282 6.80 12.71 20.38
CA THR A 282 5.67 12.93 21.26
C THR A 282 5.24 14.39 21.17
N VAL A 283 3.97 14.63 20.86
CA VAL A 283 3.38 15.97 20.73
C VAL A 283 2.26 16.12 21.74
N LEU A 284 2.25 17.23 22.47
CA LEU A 284 1.11 17.63 23.30
C LEU A 284 0.04 18.20 22.37
N HIS A 285 -1.16 17.61 22.38
CA HIS A 285 -2.24 18.09 21.52
C HIS A 285 -3.01 19.22 22.20
N ASP A 286 -2.91 20.43 21.66
CA ASP A 286 -3.37 21.67 22.31
C ASP A 286 -4.85 21.66 22.72
N SER A 287 -5.74 21.03 21.96
CA SER A 287 -7.19 21.06 22.23
C SER A 287 -7.66 20.04 23.27
N THR A 288 -6.93 18.95 23.46
CA THR A 288 -7.32 17.81 24.32
C THR A 288 -6.37 17.62 25.50
N GLY A 289 -5.16 18.17 25.44
CA GLY A 289 -4.14 18.07 26.47
C GLY A 289 -3.48 16.69 26.59
N ASP A 290 -3.76 15.76 25.68
CA ASP A 290 -3.16 14.43 25.65
C ASP A 290 -1.84 14.42 24.89
N LEU A 291 -0.95 13.50 25.29
CA LEU A 291 0.28 13.22 24.56
C LEU A 291 -0.03 12.24 23.43
N ARG A 292 0.37 12.59 22.22
CA ARG A 292 0.28 11.73 21.05
C ARG A 292 1.66 11.33 20.56
N HIS A 293 1.82 10.06 20.27
CA HIS A 293 3.09 9.47 19.84
C HIS A 293 3.03 9.16 18.36
N TYR A 294 3.89 9.78 17.57
CA TYR A 294 3.98 9.59 16.12
C TYR A 294 5.29 8.88 15.82
N ASN A 295 5.24 7.77 15.08
CA ASN A 295 6.46 7.25 14.49
C ASN A 295 6.76 8.06 13.23
N THR A 296 7.84 8.82 13.29
CA THR A 296 8.24 9.75 12.22
C THR A 296 9.23 9.13 11.24
N SER A 297 9.42 7.81 11.25
CA SER A 297 10.19 7.08 10.24
C SER A 297 9.42 6.99 8.90
N ALA A 298 8.09 6.91 8.93
CA ALA A 298 7.25 6.88 7.73
C ALA A 298 5.83 7.36 8.02
N HIS A 299 5.04 7.61 6.97
CA HIS A 299 3.64 7.98 7.11
C HIS A 299 2.80 6.79 7.61
N MET A 300 2.98 5.62 7.00
CA MET A 300 2.32 4.36 7.37
C MET A 300 3.35 3.29 7.68
N LEU A 301 3.05 2.42 8.64
CA LEU A 301 3.89 1.28 8.99
C LEU A 301 3.05 0.00 8.96
N TRP A 302 3.63 -1.14 8.59
CA TRP A 302 2.92 -2.42 8.70
C TRP A 302 3.64 -3.48 9.52
N ILE A 303 2.84 -4.40 10.07
CA ILE A 303 3.26 -5.61 10.73
C ILE A 303 3.28 -6.76 9.72
N GLY A 304 4.39 -7.48 9.62
CA GLY A 304 4.58 -8.60 8.72
C GLY A 304 3.87 -9.88 9.17
N GLU A 305 3.72 -10.84 8.25
CA GLU A 305 3.07 -12.13 8.54
C GLU A 305 3.79 -12.93 9.65
N ARG A 306 5.11 -12.72 9.80
CA ARG A 306 5.94 -13.41 10.79
C ARG A 306 6.05 -12.69 12.13
N THR A 307 5.46 -11.52 12.25
CA THR A 307 5.61 -10.61 13.40
C THR A 307 4.25 -10.13 13.95
N ARG A 308 3.13 -10.72 13.52
CA ARG A 308 1.77 -10.33 13.91
C ARG A 308 1.19 -11.12 15.10
N GLN A 309 2.03 -11.68 15.96
CA GLN A 309 1.59 -12.42 17.14
C GLN A 309 0.79 -11.48 18.05
N LEU A 310 -0.41 -11.90 18.48
CA LEU A 310 -1.35 -11.05 19.25
C LEU A 310 -0.74 -10.43 20.51
N GLU A 311 0.16 -11.15 21.19
CA GLU A 311 0.86 -10.70 22.40
C GLU A 311 2.33 -10.32 22.13
N GLY A 312 2.71 -10.20 20.86
CA GLY A 312 4.06 -9.88 20.42
C GLY A 312 4.42 -8.40 20.52
N ALA A 313 5.71 -8.11 20.49
CA ALA A 313 6.26 -6.76 20.59
C ALA A 313 5.81 -5.82 19.45
N HIS A 314 5.64 -6.34 18.23
CA HIS A 314 5.20 -5.51 17.09
C HIS A 314 3.75 -5.02 17.25
N VAL A 315 2.83 -5.89 17.65
CA VAL A 315 1.43 -5.51 17.93
C VAL A 315 1.38 -4.52 19.10
N GLU A 316 2.14 -4.79 20.16
CA GLU A 316 2.26 -3.89 21.30
C GLU A 316 2.83 -2.52 20.93
N PHE A 317 3.86 -2.45 20.09
CA PHE A 317 4.41 -1.17 19.65
C PHE A 317 3.40 -0.40 18.80
N MET A 318 2.79 -1.09 17.83
CA MET A 318 1.94 -0.46 16.82
C MET A 318 0.59 0.01 17.36
N ARG A 319 0.04 -0.61 18.43
CA ARG A 319 -1.26 -0.20 18.98
C ARG A 319 -1.30 1.25 19.49
N GLY A 320 -0.17 1.78 19.97
CA GLY A 320 -0.15 3.12 20.59
C GLY A 320 0.44 4.25 19.75
N ILE A 321 1.05 3.97 18.59
CA ILE A 321 1.48 5.04 17.67
C ILE A 321 0.28 5.62 16.93
N ARG A 322 0.30 6.90 16.56
CA ARG A 322 -0.83 7.57 15.91
C ARG A 322 -0.99 7.24 14.42
N ASN A 323 0.08 6.81 13.76
CA ASN A 323 0.14 6.50 12.33
C ASN A 323 -1.03 5.60 11.85
N PRO A 324 -1.51 5.71 10.60
CA PRO A 324 -2.22 4.59 10.00
C PRO A 324 -1.28 3.38 10.00
N ILE A 325 -1.80 2.21 10.33
CA ILE A 325 -1.01 0.98 10.45
C ILE A 325 -1.57 -0.13 9.57
N GLY A 326 -0.71 -1.04 9.15
CA GLY A 326 -1.10 -2.21 8.37
C GLY A 326 -0.77 -3.52 9.07
N CYS A 327 -1.45 -4.59 8.69
CA CYS A 327 -1.09 -5.95 9.08
C CYS A 327 -1.24 -6.88 7.88
N LYS A 328 -0.21 -7.70 7.63
CA LYS A 328 -0.30 -8.78 6.62
C LYS A 328 -1.26 -9.87 7.12
N VAL A 329 -2.13 -10.34 6.23
CA VAL A 329 -3.11 -11.39 6.51
C VAL A 329 -2.91 -12.54 5.52
N GLY A 330 -2.20 -13.56 5.96
CA GLY A 330 -1.99 -14.81 5.21
C GLY A 330 -3.11 -15.85 5.40
N PRO A 331 -3.03 -16.99 4.68
CA PRO A 331 -4.04 -18.06 4.70
C PRO A 331 -4.15 -18.81 6.04
N SER A 332 -3.22 -18.58 6.98
CA SER A 332 -3.29 -19.13 8.33
C SER A 332 -4.18 -18.32 9.27
N MET A 333 -4.50 -17.07 8.94
CA MET A 333 -5.30 -16.18 9.78
C MET A 333 -6.68 -16.78 10.04
N GLN A 334 -7.06 -16.87 11.32
CA GLN A 334 -8.41 -17.26 11.71
C GLN A 334 -9.31 -16.04 11.87
N PRO A 335 -10.61 -16.13 11.52
CA PRO A 335 -11.53 -14.99 11.66
C PRO A 335 -11.63 -14.42 13.08
N ALA A 336 -11.62 -15.29 14.10
CA ALA A 336 -11.66 -14.85 15.50
C ALA A 336 -10.36 -14.13 15.92
N GLU A 337 -9.21 -14.70 15.55
CA GLU A 337 -7.88 -14.10 15.78
C GLU A 337 -7.77 -12.72 15.11
N LEU A 338 -8.31 -12.57 13.89
CA LEU A 338 -8.33 -11.30 13.17
C LEU A 338 -9.13 -10.22 13.92
N VAL A 339 -10.28 -10.58 14.49
CA VAL A 339 -11.08 -9.64 15.30
C VAL A 339 -10.34 -9.26 16.58
N GLU A 340 -9.72 -10.21 17.28
CA GLU A 340 -8.91 -9.92 18.47
C GLU A 340 -7.72 -9.01 18.16
N LEU A 341 -7.10 -9.19 16.98
CA LEU A 341 -6.04 -8.31 16.51
C LEU A 341 -6.54 -6.88 16.28
N LEU A 342 -7.71 -6.74 15.66
CA LEU A 342 -8.33 -5.42 15.43
C LEU A 342 -8.73 -4.75 16.75
N ASP A 343 -9.28 -5.49 17.71
CA ASP A 343 -9.61 -4.97 19.04
C ASP A 343 -8.38 -4.38 19.76
N LYS A 344 -7.18 -4.93 19.52
CA LYS A 344 -5.92 -4.40 20.05
C LYS A 344 -5.40 -3.19 19.29
N LEU A 345 -5.46 -3.22 17.96
CA LEU A 345 -4.82 -2.23 17.09
C LEU A 345 -5.70 -0.98 16.82
N ASP A 346 -7.02 -1.16 16.88
CA ASP A 346 -8.04 -0.14 16.72
C ASP A 346 -9.10 -0.19 17.84
N PRO A 347 -8.70 0.04 19.11
CA PRO A 347 -9.63 -0.04 20.25
C PRO A 347 -10.74 1.03 20.21
N HIS A 348 -10.64 2.02 19.33
CA HIS A 348 -11.54 3.15 19.21
C HIS A 348 -12.43 3.09 17.95
N PHE A 349 -12.34 2.03 17.15
CA PHE A 349 -13.10 1.86 15.91
C PHE A 349 -12.93 3.06 14.96
N GLU A 350 -11.70 3.54 14.81
CA GLU A 350 -11.35 4.63 13.91
C GLU A 350 -11.26 4.10 12.46
N ASP A 351 -12.15 4.55 11.57
CA ASP A 351 -12.13 4.20 10.14
C ASP A 351 -10.71 4.31 9.55
N GLY A 352 -10.23 3.24 8.91
CA GLY A 352 -8.93 3.22 8.26
C GLY A 352 -7.72 3.26 9.19
N ARG A 353 -7.92 3.17 10.52
CA ARG A 353 -6.82 3.03 11.49
C ARG A 353 -5.94 1.84 11.15
N VAL A 354 -6.56 0.68 10.90
CA VAL A 354 -5.90 -0.54 10.46
C VAL A 354 -6.16 -0.79 8.98
N THR A 355 -5.11 -1.18 8.28
CA THR A 355 -5.13 -1.69 6.92
C THR A 355 -4.86 -3.20 6.94
N LEU A 356 -5.84 -4.00 6.50
CA LEU A 356 -5.68 -5.44 6.33
C LEU A 356 -5.13 -5.74 4.93
N ILE A 357 -3.89 -6.23 4.89
CA ILE A 357 -3.15 -6.49 3.65
C ILE A 357 -3.18 -8.00 3.39
N THR A 358 -4.19 -8.45 2.65
CA THR A 358 -4.44 -9.87 2.37
C THR A 358 -3.46 -10.43 1.34
N ARG A 359 -2.79 -11.54 1.67
CA ARG A 359 -1.80 -12.22 0.81
C ARG A 359 -2.03 -13.73 0.78
N LEU A 360 -3.18 -14.12 0.25
CA LEU A 360 -3.72 -15.47 0.39
C LEU A 360 -3.13 -16.44 -0.63
N GLY A 361 -2.74 -15.93 -1.79
CA GLY A 361 -2.43 -16.74 -2.97
C GLY A 361 -3.70 -17.02 -3.77
N VAL A 362 -3.58 -17.08 -5.09
CA VAL A 362 -4.72 -17.17 -6.03
C VAL A 362 -5.67 -18.35 -5.74
N ASP A 363 -5.15 -19.48 -5.27
CA ASP A 363 -5.92 -20.69 -4.97
C ASP A 363 -6.71 -20.61 -3.65
N ASN A 364 -6.42 -19.62 -2.82
CA ASN A 364 -6.86 -19.55 -1.43
C ASN A 364 -7.87 -18.43 -1.17
N VAL A 365 -7.99 -17.44 -2.08
CA VAL A 365 -8.84 -16.25 -1.89
C VAL A 365 -10.29 -16.63 -1.58
N GLU A 366 -10.93 -17.38 -2.47
CA GLU A 366 -12.36 -17.75 -2.35
C GLU A 366 -12.61 -18.66 -1.14
N ARG A 367 -11.58 -19.39 -0.68
CA ARG A 367 -11.67 -20.28 0.47
C ARG A 367 -11.64 -19.53 1.80
N PHE A 368 -10.78 -18.52 1.94
CA PHE A 368 -10.51 -17.89 3.24
C PHE A 368 -11.08 -16.48 3.36
N LEU A 369 -11.00 -15.66 2.30
CA LEU A 369 -11.37 -14.25 2.37
C LEU A 369 -12.84 -14.01 2.80
N PRO A 370 -13.84 -14.80 2.35
CA PRO A 370 -15.23 -14.53 2.74
C PRO A 370 -15.47 -14.57 4.25
N ALA A 371 -14.88 -15.55 4.95
CA ALA A 371 -15.03 -15.70 6.39
C ALA A 371 -14.31 -14.59 7.17
N LEU A 372 -13.19 -14.07 6.65
CA LEU A 372 -12.46 -12.95 7.24
C LEU A 372 -13.28 -11.66 7.11
N ILE A 373 -13.84 -11.36 5.93
CA ILE A 373 -14.68 -10.18 5.71
C ILE A 373 -15.92 -10.21 6.60
N ASP A 374 -16.62 -11.35 6.67
CA ASP A 374 -17.82 -11.51 7.49
C ASP A 374 -17.53 -11.27 8.98
N ALA A 375 -16.42 -11.80 9.50
CA ALA A 375 -16.03 -11.58 10.90
C ALA A 375 -15.73 -10.10 11.20
N VAL A 376 -15.00 -9.42 10.31
CA VAL A 376 -14.68 -7.99 10.46
C VAL A 376 -15.95 -7.14 10.38
N GLN A 377 -16.84 -7.38 9.42
CA GLN A 377 -18.13 -6.67 9.32
C GLN A 377 -18.98 -6.84 10.58
N LYS A 378 -19.00 -8.05 11.18
CA LYS A 378 -19.72 -8.33 12.43
C LYS A 378 -19.10 -7.67 13.66
N SER A 379 -17.79 -7.46 13.66
CA SER A 379 -17.08 -6.81 14.77
C SER A 379 -17.40 -5.32 14.88
N GLY A 380 -17.74 -4.67 13.76
CA GLY A 380 -17.97 -3.23 13.67
C GLY A 380 -16.72 -2.40 13.36
N HIS A 381 -15.55 -3.03 13.25
CA HIS A 381 -14.33 -2.38 12.75
C HIS A 381 -14.47 -2.02 11.27
N CYS A 382 -13.85 -0.91 10.86
CA CYS A 382 -13.85 -0.41 9.49
C CYS A 382 -12.40 -0.28 8.96
N PRO A 383 -11.68 -1.39 8.75
CA PRO A 383 -10.32 -1.34 8.23
C PRO A 383 -10.30 -1.06 6.72
N LEU A 384 -9.18 -0.52 6.24
CA LEU A 384 -8.87 -0.48 4.82
C LEU A 384 -8.43 -1.88 4.35
N TRP A 385 -8.95 -2.38 3.24
CA TRP A 385 -8.57 -3.68 2.69
C TRP A 385 -7.66 -3.53 1.47
N LEU A 386 -6.45 -4.06 1.54
CA LEU A 386 -5.54 -4.15 0.40
C LEU A 386 -5.31 -5.60 -0.01
N CYS A 387 -5.19 -5.82 -1.32
CA CYS A 387 -4.72 -7.07 -1.89
C CYS A 387 -3.21 -7.02 -2.13
N ASP A 388 -2.45 -7.93 -1.52
CA ASP A 388 -1.04 -8.22 -1.79
C ASP A 388 -0.94 -9.52 -2.60
N PRO A 389 -1.01 -9.43 -3.95
CA PRO A 389 -0.94 -10.59 -4.83
C PRO A 389 0.48 -11.15 -4.94
N CYS A 390 1.49 -10.47 -4.40
CA CYS A 390 2.88 -10.82 -4.61
C CYS A 390 3.30 -11.96 -3.67
N HIS A 391 3.09 -11.77 -2.37
CA HIS A 391 3.68 -12.67 -1.38
C HIS A 391 2.98 -14.04 -1.32
N GLY A 392 1.70 -14.12 -1.71
CA GLY A 392 0.91 -15.35 -1.79
C GLY A 392 1.33 -16.29 -2.92
N ASN A 393 1.89 -15.74 -4.01
CA ASN A 393 2.11 -16.44 -5.28
C ASN A 393 3.61 -16.61 -5.62
N GLY A 394 4.48 -16.69 -4.61
CA GLY A 394 5.91 -16.95 -4.82
C GLY A 394 6.18 -18.41 -5.18
N LYS A 395 6.92 -18.64 -6.27
CA LYS A 395 7.41 -19.96 -6.70
C LYS A 395 8.93 -19.99 -6.82
N THR A 396 9.52 -21.18 -6.87
CA THR A 396 10.95 -21.38 -7.10
C THR A 396 11.11 -22.27 -8.33
N THR A 397 11.88 -21.80 -9.32
CA THR A 397 12.13 -22.54 -10.56
C THR A 397 12.96 -23.80 -10.30
N SER A 398 13.07 -24.68 -11.31
CA SER A 398 13.92 -25.87 -11.23
C SER A 398 15.39 -25.56 -10.93
N ASN A 399 15.85 -24.36 -11.30
CA ASN A 399 17.22 -23.89 -11.09
C ASN A 399 17.39 -23.10 -9.77
N GLY A 400 16.38 -23.08 -8.90
CA GLY A 400 16.45 -22.46 -7.58
C GLY A 400 16.24 -20.94 -7.56
N VAL A 401 15.85 -20.34 -8.69
CA VAL A 401 15.54 -18.90 -8.78
C VAL A 401 14.12 -18.68 -8.28
N LYS A 402 13.94 -17.74 -7.35
CA LYS A 402 12.59 -17.32 -6.95
C LYS A 402 11.95 -16.50 -8.07
N THR A 403 10.67 -16.73 -8.33
CA THR A 403 9.89 -15.91 -9.27
C THR A 403 8.43 -15.88 -8.84
N ARG A 404 7.60 -15.11 -9.54
CA ARG A 404 6.14 -15.05 -9.38
C ARG A 404 5.54 -15.09 -10.77
N ASP A 405 4.39 -15.76 -10.90
CA ASP A 405 3.66 -15.75 -12.16
C ASP A 405 2.72 -14.54 -12.24
N PHE A 406 2.81 -13.79 -13.33
CA PHE A 406 1.92 -12.65 -13.56
C PHE A 406 0.43 -13.03 -13.53
N ALA A 407 0.07 -14.17 -14.12
CA ALA A 407 -1.33 -14.58 -14.20
C ALA A 407 -1.88 -14.94 -12.81
N ASP A 408 -1.08 -15.60 -11.97
CA ASP A 408 -1.47 -15.90 -10.58
C ASP A 408 -1.64 -14.62 -9.77
N MET A 409 -0.72 -13.66 -9.92
CA MET A 409 -0.82 -12.36 -9.24
C MET A 409 -2.09 -11.61 -9.65
N PHE A 410 -2.40 -11.52 -10.94
CA PHE A 410 -3.63 -10.89 -11.40
C PHE A 410 -4.88 -11.68 -10.96
N GLY A 411 -4.84 -13.01 -11.01
CA GLY A 411 -5.93 -13.88 -10.60
C GLY A 411 -6.30 -13.71 -9.12
N GLU A 412 -5.33 -13.50 -8.23
CA GLU A 412 -5.61 -13.16 -6.83
C GLU A 412 -6.35 -11.82 -6.72
N ILE A 413 -5.93 -10.78 -7.45
CA ILE A 413 -6.61 -9.48 -7.45
C ILE A 413 -8.05 -9.60 -7.95
N GLU A 414 -8.26 -10.30 -9.06
CA GLU A 414 -9.59 -10.47 -9.66
C GLU A 414 -10.55 -11.20 -8.70
N LYS A 415 -10.08 -12.26 -8.04
CA LYS A 415 -10.85 -12.99 -7.03
C LYS A 415 -11.13 -12.12 -5.80
N CYS A 416 -10.16 -11.35 -5.33
CA CYS A 416 -10.35 -10.42 -4.21
C CYS A 416 -11.44 -9.40 -4.54
N ILE A 417 -11.35 -8.72 -5.68
CA ILE A 417 -12.37 -7.76 -6.14
C ILE A 417 -13.76 -8.43 -6.17
N SER A 418 -13.85 -9.64 -6.71
CA SER A 418 -15.12 -10.37 -6.85
C SER A 418 -15.72 -10.77 -5.49
N VAL A 419 -14.91 -11.27 -4.55
CA VAL A 419 -15.37 -11.64 -3.20
C VAL A 419 -15.81 -10.41 -2.41
N HIS A 420 -15.05 -9.32 -2.47
CA HIS A 420 -15.40 -8.04 -1.86
C HIS A 420 -16.75 -7.51 -2.38
N GLY A 421 -16.92 -7.48 -3.71
CA GLY A 421 -18.16 -7.06 -4.36
C GLY A 421 -19.36 -7.93 -3.97
N ALA A 422 -19.20 -9.27 -3.93
CA ALA A 422 -20.26 -10.19 -3.55
C ALA A 422 -20.73 -10.01 -2.09
N LEU A 423 -19.86 -9.54 -1.19
CA LEU A 423 -20.16 -9.27 0.22
C LEU A 423 -20.49 -7.80 0.50
N GLY A 424 -20.58 -6.95 -0.52
CA GLY A 424 -20.82 -5.52 -0.37
C GLY A 424 -19.74 -4.81 0.46
N ASN A 425 -18.52 -5.34 0.47
CA ASN A 425 -17.38 -4.77 1.19
C ASN A 425 -16.44 -4.08 0.20
N PRO A 426 -16.09 -2.79 0.37
CA PRO A 426 -15.17 -2.14 -0.56
C PRO A 426 -13.78 -2.79 -0.51
N ILE A 427 -13.21 -3.09 -1.67
CA ILE A 427 -11.76 -3.31 -1.78
C ILE A 427 -11.09 -1.93 -1.84
N GLY A 428 -10.15 -1.72 -0.94
CA GLY A 428 -9.52 -0.43 -0.73
C GLY A 428 -8.32 -0.16 -1.62
N GLY A 429 -7.69 -1.19 -2.20
CA GLY A 429 -6.51 -1.00 -3.04
C GLY A 429 -5.61 -2.22 -3.19
N LEU A 430 -4.39 -1.96 -3.66
CA LEU A 430 -3.35 -2.95 -3.91
C LEU A 430 -2.09 -2.64 -3.12
N HIS A 431 -1.38 -3.70 -2.70
CA HIS A 431 -0.05 -3.65 -2.11
C HIS A 431 0.91 -4.48 -2.98
N LEU A 432 1.81 -3.83 -3.71
CA LEU A 432 2.63 -4.45 -4.75
C LEU A 432 4.12 -4.34 -4.46
N GLU A 433 4.88 -5.33 -4.93
CA GLU A 433 6.33 -5.22 -5.09
C GLU A 433 6.63 -5.01 -6.56
N LEU A 434 7.11 -3.82 -6.90
CA LEU A 434 7.33 -3.39 -8.27
C LEU A 434 8.53 -2.45 -8.35
N THR A 435 9.16 -2.39 -9.52
CA THR A 435 10.24 -1.46 -9.82
C THR A 435 10.04 -0.80 -11.18
N GLY A 436 10.48 0.46 -11.29
CA GLY A 436 10.63 1.13 -12.59
C GLY A 436 11.83 0.64 -13.41
N ASP A 437 12.72 -0.14 -12.80
CA ASP A 437 13.88 -0.69 -13.49
C ASP A 437 13.50 -1.79 -14.49
N LYS A 438 14.27 -1.88 -15.58
CA LYS A 438 14.18 -2.98 -16.55
C LYS A 438 14.75 -4.25 -15.93
N VAL A 439 13.88 -5.05 -15.32
CA VAL A 439 14.23 -6.31 -14.65
C VAL A 439 13.47 -7.50 -15.22
N THR A 440 14.02 -8.70 -15.01
CA THR A 440 13.45 -9.98 -15.43
C THR A 440 13.21 -10.87 -14.21
N GLU A 441 12.30 -10.46 -13.33
CA GLU A 441 12.10 -11.08 -12.02
C GLU A 441 10.82 -11.93 -11.91
N CYS A 442 9.71 -11.50 -12.54
CA CYS A 442 8.43 -12.23 -12.57
C CYS A 442 8.15 -12.81 -13.97
N THR A 443 7.64 -14.05 -14.06
CA THR A 443 7.26 -14.68 -15.34
C THR A 443 5.94 -14.14 -15.88
N GLY A 444 5.75 -14.23 -17.20
CA GLY A 444 4.53 -13.79 -17.89
C GLY A 444 4.48 -12.26 -18.09
N GLY A 445 3.27 -11.71 -18.18
CA GLY A 445 3.04 -10.29 -18.51
C GLY A 445 2.64 -10.08 -19.98
N CYS A 446 2.56 -8.82 -20.40
CA CYS A 446 2.17 -8.44 -21.76
C CYS A 446 3.28 -8.70 -22.78
N ILE A 447 4.52 -8.68 -22.31
CA ILE A 447 5.72 -9.16 -22.98
C ILE A 447 6.10 -10.45 -22.25
N PRO A 448 5.75 -11.63 -22.77
CA PRO A 448 5.89 -12.88 -22.02
C PRO A 448 7.34 -13.17 -21.64
N LEU A 449 7.64 -13.19 -20.34
CA LEU A 449 8.92 -13.63 -19.82
C LEU A 449 8.85 -15.09 -19.36
N ALA A 450 9.67 -15.95 -19.96
CA ALA A 450 9.84 -17.34 -19.56
C ALA A 450 10.92 -17.51 -18.47
N GLU A 451 10.95 -18.67 -17.79
CA GLU A 451 11.87 -18.93 -16.67
C GLU A 451 13.35 -18.87 -17.07
N ASP A 452 13.69 -19.21 -18.31
CA ASP A 452 15.05 -19.14 -18.85
C ASP A 452 15.53 -17.70 -19.08
N GLY A 453 14.60 -16.77 -19.28
CA GLY A 453 14.86 -15.34 -19.42
C GLY A 453 15.13 -14.62 -18.09
N LEU A 454 14.82 -15.23 -16.94
CA LEU A 454 14.96 -14.56 -15.63
C LEU A 454 16.38 -14.08 -15.36
N GLY A 455 17.40 -14.82 -15.82
CA GLY A 455 18.80 -14.50 -15.57
C GLY A 455 19.33 -13.25 -16.30
N ALA A 456 18.58 -12.65 -17.22
CA ALA A 456 19.05 -11.52 -18.02
C ALA A 456 19.24 -10.23 -17.21
N ALA A 457 18.34 -9.96 -16.25
CA ALA A 457 18.31 -8.78 -15.42
C ALA A 457 17.62 -9.04 -14.05
N TYR A 458 17.99 -10.12 -13.37
CA TYR A 458 17.51 -10.43 -12.01
C TYR A 458 18.32 -9.62 -10.98
N LYS A 459 17.75 -8.52 -10.45
CA LYS A 459 18.49 -7.58 -9.58
C LYS A 459 18.11 -7.67 -8.10
N THR A 460 16.86 -8.03 -7.79
CA THR A 460 16.39 -8.11 -6.41
C THR A 460 17.21 -9.08 -5.55
N LEU A 461 17.48 -8.66 -4.32
CA LEU A 461 18.17 -9.46 -3.31
C LEU A 461 17.19 -10.26 -2.42
N CYS A 462 15.88 -10.03 -2.60
CA CYS A 462 14.85 -10.61 -1.75
C CYS A 462 13.82 -11.38 -2.58
N ASP A 463 12.70 -10.75 -2.90
CA ASP A 463 11.63 -11.35 -3.69
C ASP A 463 11.46 -10.62 -5.04
N PRO A 464 11.02 -11.34 -6.08
CA PRO A 464 10.88 -10.86 -7.47
C PRO A 464 9.83 -9.76 -7.62
N ARG A 465 10.21 -8.62 -8.20
CA ARG A 465 9.34 -7.45 -8.42
C ARG A 465 8.70 -7.51 -9.80
N LEU A 466 7.51 -6.92 -9.93
CA LEU A 466 6.96 -6.55 -11.22
C LEU A 466 7.87 -5.48 -11.85
N ASN A 467 8.24 -5.63 -13.11
CA ASN A 467 8.89 -4.53 -13.85
C ASN A 467 7.85 -3.48 -14.29
N ALA A 468 8.31 -2.41 -14.95
CA ALA A 468 7.43 -1.33 -15.39
C ALA A 468 6.32 -1.81 -16.34
N GLU A 469 6.65 -2.63 -17.36
CA GLU A 469 5.66 -3.08 -18.34
C GLU A 469 4.60 -4.00 -17.70
N GLN A 470 5.02 -4.91 -16.83
CA GLN A 470 4.12 -5.78 -16.07
C GLN A 470 3.24 -4.98 -15.10
N SER A 471 3.80 -3.97 -14.43
CA SER A 471 3.05 -3.11 -13.51
C SER A 471 1.95 -2.34 -14.23
N LEU A 472 2.24 -1.80 -15.42
CA LEU A 472 1.25 -1.10 -16.22
C LEU A 472 0.21 -2.03 -16.83
N HIS A 473 0.62 -3.22 -17.27
CA HIS A 473 -0.30 -4.27 -17.70
C HIS A 473 -1.28 -4.64 -16.57
N LEU A 474 -0.78 -4.85 -15.36
CA LEU A 474 -1.61 -5.12 -14.19
C LEU A 474 -2.63 -4.00 -13.96
N ALA A 475 -2.18 -2.74 -14.02
CA ALA A 475 -3.05 -1.57 -13.85
C ALA A 475 -4.18 -1.54 -14.88
N LEU A 476 -3.90 -1.85 -16.15
CA LEU A 476 -4.91 -1.90 -17.22
C LEU A 476 -5.97 -2.96 -16.95
N LEU A 477 -5.55 -4.16 -16.52
CA LEU A 477 -6.48 -5.24 -16.20
C LEU A 477 -7.35 -4.91 -14.97
N VAL A 478 -6.74 -4.34 -13.92
CA VAL A 478 -7.46 -3.91 -12.71
C VAL A 478 -8.45 -2.80 -13.04
N SER A 479 -8.05 -1.79 -13.81
CA SER A 479 -8.92 -0.71 -14.25
C SER A 479 -10.16 -1.25 -14.97
N ARG A 480 -9.97 -2.16 -15.93
CA ARG A 480 -11.07 -2.83 -16.64
C ARG A 480 -11.98 -3.62 -15.70
N ARG A 481 -11.41 -4.34 -14.73
CA ARG A 481 -12.17 -5.13 -13.76
C ARG A 481 -13.06 -4.25 -12.87
N LEU A 482 -12.52 -3.13 -12.39
CA LEU A 482 -13.26 -2.15 -11.58
C LEU A 482 -14.36 -1.44 -12.38
N GLU A 483 -14.11 -1.13 -13.66
CA GLU A 483 -15.13 -0.55 -14.53
C GLU A 483 -16.35 -1.50 -14.71
N GLY A 484 -16.09 -2.81 -14.87
CA GLY A 484 -17.13 -3.83 -14.98
C GLY A 484 -18.03 -3.95 -13.74
N ASP A 485 -17.46 -3.86 -12.54
CA ASP A 485 -18.24 -3.85 -11.29
C ASP A 485 -19.08 -2.58 -11.16
N ASN A 486 -18.53 -1.43 -11.56
CA ASN A 486 -19.24 -0.16 -11.58
C ASN A 486 -20.44 -0.18 -12.56
N LEU A 487 -20.29 -0.85 -13.70
CA LEU A 487 -21.40 -1.08 -14.64
C LEU A 487 -22.48 -1.99 -14.02
N HIS A 488 -22.08 -3.07 -13.33
CA HIS A 488 -23.02 -3.97 -12.68
C HIS A 488 -23.78 -3.29 -11.53
N SER A 489 -23.10 -2.49 -10.69
CA SER A 489 -23.72 -1.73 -9.59
C SER A 489 -24.67 -0.63 -10.12
N HIS A 490 -24.33 0.01 -11.24
CA HIS A 490 -25.23 0.93 -11.94
C HIS A 490 -26.46 0.23 -12.54
N LEU A 491 -26.31 -0.96 -13.14
CA LEU A 491 -27.43 -1.73 -13.67
C LEU A 491 -28.36 -2.24 -12.56
N VAL A 492 -27.81 -2.69 -11.43
CA VAL A 492 -28.61 -3.13 -10.27
C VAL A 492 -29.33 -1.95 -9.60
N SER A 493 -28.68 -0.79 -9.45
CA SER A 493 -29.32 0.41 -8.89
C SER A 493 -30.38 1.02 -9.81
N THR A 494 -30.20 0.96 -11.13
CA THR A 494 -31.21 1.37 -12.13
C THR A 494 -32.37 0.38 -12.23
N ALA A 495 -32.12 -0.92 -12.11
CA ALA A 495 -33.19 -1.93 -12.03
C ALA A 495 -34.03 -1.80 -10.75
N ASN A 496 -33.41 -1.54 -9.60
CA ASN A 496 -34.12 -1.34 -8.32
C ASN A 496 -34.89 0.00 -8.28
N SER A 497 -34.40 1.05 -8.95
CA SER A 497 -35.14 2.30 -9.09
C SER A 497 -36.29 2.19 -10.11
N ALA A 498 -36.12 1.42 -11.19
CA ALA A 498 -37.21 1.11 -12.12
C ALA A 498 -38.32 0.26 -11.47
N ALA A 499 -37.97 -0.68 -10.58
CA ALA A 499 -38.95 -1.48 -9.83
C ALA A 499 -39.81 -0.63 -8.86
N ASN A 500 -39.27 0.48 -8.33
CA ASN A 500 -40.00 1.42 -7.47
C ASN A 500 -40.91 2.40 -8.25
N PHE A 501 -40.83 2.46 -9.58
CA PHE A 501 -41.70 3.29 -10.43
C PHE A 501 -42.95 2.56 -10.94
N VAL A 502 -43.12 1.27 -10.67
CA VAL A 502 -44.26 0.46 -11.17
C VAL A 502 -45.38 0.31 -10.11
N ALA A 503 -45.24 0.90 -8.93
CA ALA A 503 -46.20 0.71 -7.83
C ALA A 503 -47.37 1.72 -7.74
N ASP A 504 -47.48 2.69 -8.65
CA ASP A 504 -48.61 3.64 -8.69
C ASP A 504 -49.31 3.59 -10.07
N THR A 505 -50.06 2.52 -10.32
CA THR A 505 -51.13 2.55 -11.33
C THR A 505 -52.47 2.68 -10.60
N PRO A 506 -53.28 3.73 -10.85
CA PRO A 506 -54.58 3.85 -10.20
C PRO A 506 -55.52 2.78 -10.76
N ALA A 507 -56.09 1.96 -9.89
CA ALA A 507 -57.16 1.04 -10.24
C ALA A 507 -58.40 1.84 -10.70
N ALA A 508 -58.95 1.46 -11.85
CA ALA A 508 -60.22 1.94 -12.39
C ALA A 508 -61.41 1.19 -11.76
#